data_AF-A0A7V9L7H4-F1
#
_entry.id   AF-A0A7V9L7H4-F1
#
_cell.length_a   1.000
_cell.length_b   1.000
_cell.length_c   1.000
_cell.angle_alpha   90.00
_cell.angle_beta   90.00
_cell.angle_gamma   90.00
#
_symmetry.space_group_name_H-M   'P 1'
#
loop_
_entity.id
_entity.type
_entity.pdbx_description
1 polymer ?
#
loop_
_entity_poly.entity_id
_entity_poly.type
_entity_poly.pdbx_seq_one_letter_code
_entity_poly.pdbx_strand_id
1 'polypeptide(L)'
;MSQLLLFFVLQLLGSSACLAVGPQRELPLCMALGFLVGLAIAVFLSLPLLLLGQFTAGSVITVLALALVASIGVAVRRRRLTAVTVVRLLVWAIGFTALCLPFCIWNVSVMTYDSRVFVEYAEALQDMQQLTLETLSYLHSWGSFQIVAHSLAVVTWESHLYALAPAFSISLFATIAVTLYRGLAALSVPPRGRVIAIAIVLAVMLAVPLVRLHVVYIHANWACAGYLFVFAALFWLADLTDDAAYLPAAFLGFLAFAFARVESSLFVAVLLPLMLSQTRLSRRAVLGPYLGFTLVLAAWLLLLAAVVPDDSEYLTTTKSRLMAAAVIGIFLAFLVCETALGRRLRPLVPPLVAIACVVVIAVAVVTRFEVFRVSFAIWQHGLWLGSFWGFFLWPLVVVLAVLSLRLAAPPFSRPLRYGIAMFFAVIVLLTTLGADYGAGRFGSLTRVTLQIVPVIGFYFALAFTPAWCRWLERSKARRLSRSVEP
;
A
#
# COMPACT_ATOMS: atom_id res chain seq x y z
N MET A 1 -13.04 21.43 -13.42
CA MET A 1 -13.07 21.61 -11.94
C MET A 1 -11.63 21.85 -11.44
N SER A 2 -11.35 22.34 -10.23
CA SER A 2 -9.96 22.40 -9.74
C SER A 2 -9.49 21.05 -9.17
N GLN A 3 -8.18 20.77 -9.15
CA GLN A 3 -7.64 19.57 -8.46
C GLN A 3 -8.06 19.53 -6.99
N LEU A 4 -8.14 20.70 -6.35
CA LEU A 4 -8.57 20.84 -4.97
C LEU A 4 -9.98 20.29 -4.74
N LEU A 5 -10.93 20.61 -5.63
CA LEU A 5 -12.30 20.10 -5.55
C LEU A 5 -12.36 18.60 -5.87
N LEU A 6 -11.56 18.11 -6.83
CA LEU A 6 -11.42 16.66 -7.07
C LEU A 6 -10.96 15.95 -5.79
N PHE A 7 -9.93 16.46 -5.12
CA PHE A 7 -9.40 15.85 -3.90
C PHE A 7 -10.39 15.87 -2.74
N PHE A 8 -11.18 16.94 -2.60
CA PHE A 8 -12.28 17.00 -1.64
C PHE A 8 -13.33 15.92 -1.92
N VAL A 9 -13.73 15.74 -3.19
CA VAL A 9 -14.69 14.70 -3.61
C VAL A 9 -14.13 13.30 -3.34
N LEU A 10 -12.86 13.03 -3.68
CA LEU A 10 -12.21 11.75 -3.41
C LEU A 10 -12.13 11.47 -1.90
N GLN A 11 -11.79 12.48 -1.09
CA GLN A 11 -11.75 12.36 0.37
C GLN A 11 -13.13 12.00 0.95
N LEU A 12 -14.21 12.63 0.47
CA LEU A 12 -15.58 12.29 0.87
C LEU A 12 -16.01 10.91 0.40
N LEU A 13 -15.69 10.55 -0.86
CA LEU A 13 -15.99 9.24 -1.44
C LEU A 13 -15.35 8.12 -0.63
N GLY A 14 -14.06 8.18 -0.34
CA GLY A 14 -13.41 7.11 0.41
C GLY A 14 -13.80 7.10 1.88
N SER A 15 -14.03 8.26 2.52
CA SER A 15 -14.48 8.30 3.93
C SER A 15 -15.88 7.69 4.08
N SER A 16 -16.79 8.01 3.16
CA SER A 16 -18.15 7.45 3.14
C SER A 16 -18.13 5.96 2.76
N ALA A 17 -17.28 5.53 1.83
CA ALA A 17 -17.09 4.11 1.52
C ALA A 17 -16.54 3.33 2.74
N CYS A 18 -15.58 3.89 3.47
CA CYS A 18 -15.08 3.30 4.72
C CYS A 18 -16.18 3.20 5.78
N LEU A 19 -17.09 4.18 5.87
CA LEU A 19 -18.25 4.09 6.77
C LEU A 19 -19.33 3.12 6.29
N ALA A 20 -19.45 2.91 4.99
CA ALA A 20 -20.39 1.97 4.40
C ALA A 20 -19.96 0.52 4.66
N VAL A 21 -18.70 0.19 4.35
CA VAL A 21 -18.20 -1.19 4.31
C VAL A 21 -16.88 -1.43 5.03
N GLY A 22 -16.15 -0.38 5.40
CA GLY A 22 -14.82 -0.45 6.04
C GLY A 22 -14.87 -0.47 7.58
N PRO A 23 -13.84 0.07 8.28
CA PRO A 23 -13.71 0.02 9.73
C PRO A 23 -14.71 0.93 10.45
N GLN A 24 -15.99 0.56 10.38
CA GLN A 24 -17.17 1.36 10.72
C GLN A 24 -17.17 1.95 12.13
N ARG A 25 -16.49 1.31 13.08
CA ARG A 25 -16.41 1.76 14.48
C ARG A 25 -15.29 2.79 14.71
N GLU A 26 -14.42 2.97 13.73
CA GLU A 26 -13.23 3.80 13.80
C GLU A 26 -13.35 5.04 12.92
N LEU A 27 -14.23 5.96 13.30
CA LEU A 27 -14.47 7.18 12.53
C LEU A 27 -13.17 7.93 12.14
N PRO A 28 -12.19 8.13 13.03
CA PRO A 28 -10.92 8.77 12.66
C PRO A 28 -10.13 8.00 11.59
N LEU A 29 -10.25 6.67 11.57
CA LEU A 29 -9.56 5.84 10.58
C LEU A 29 -10.25 5.92 9.22
N CYS A 30 -11.59 5.89 9.18
CA CYS A 30 -12.36 6.12 7.95
C CYS A 30 -11.98 7.46 7.30
N MET A 31 -11.81 8.50 8.12
CA MET A 31 -11.39 9.83 7.70
C MET A 31 -9.95 9.86 7.20
N ALA A 32 -9.01 9.27 7.95
CA ALA A 32 -7.60 9.24 7.56
C ALA A 32 -7.37 8.49 6.23
N LEU A 33 -8.12 7.39 6.01
CA LEU A 33 -8.11 6.59 4.78
C LEU A 33 -8.82 7.25 3.60
N GLY A 34 -9.60 8.31 3.83
CA GLY A 34 -10.59 8.81 2.89
C GLY A 34 -10.03 9.07 1.49
N PHE A 35 -8.95 9.85 1.37
CA PHE A 35 -8.36 10.12 0.07
C PHE A 35 -7.74 8.88 -0.57
N LEU A 36 -7.00 8.05 0.17
CA LEU A 36 -6.39 6.82 -0.37
C LEU A 36 -7.44 5.84 -0.94
N VAL A 37 -8.52 5.62 -0.19
CA VAL A 37 -9.62 4.74 -0.60
C VAL A 37 -10.42 5.36 -1.73
N GLY A 38 -10.69 6.67 -1.66
CA GLY A 38 -11.41 7.40 -2.70
C GLY A 38 -10.66 7.39 -4.04
N LEU A 39 -9.35 7.63 -4.01
CA LEU A 39 -8.49 7.55 -5.19
C LEU A 39 -8.49 6.13 -5.79
N ALA A 40 -8.37 5.10 -4.95
CA ALA A 40 -8.43 3.72 -5.42
C ALA A 40 -9.77 3.40 -6.09
N ILE A 41 -10.89 3.77 -5.46
CA ILE A 41 -12.23 3.61 -6.05
C ILE A 41 -12.31 4.36 -7.38
N ALA A 42 -11.85 5.61 -7.45
CA ALA A 42 -11.88 6.39 -8.68
C ALA A 42 -11.09 5.74 -9.82
N VAL A 43 -9.89 5.23 -9.52
CA VAL A 43 -9.07 4.50 -10.51
C VAL A 43 -9.81 3.25 -11.01
N PHE A 44 -10.34 2.41 -10.10
CA PHE A 44 -11.02 1.18 -10.51
C PHE A 44 -12.35 1.41 -11.24
N LEU A 45 -13.05 2.51 -10.94
CA LEU A 45 -14.25 2.92 -11.68
C LEU A 45 -13.91 3.55 -13.04
N SER A 46 -12.73 4.14 -13.19
CA SER A 46 -12.25 4.71 -14.45
C SER A 46 -11.84 3.65 -15.45
N LEU A 47 -11.33 2.50 -15.00
CA LEU A 47 -10.90 1.41 -15.89
C LEU A 47 -12.03 0.90 -16.81
N PRO A 48 -13.25 0.57 -16.32
CA PRO A 48 -14.37 0.23 -17.21
C PRO A 48 -14.74 1.35 -18.19
N LEU A 49 -14.73 2.62 -17.76
CA LEU A 49 -15.02 3.74 -18.65
C LEU A 49 -14.01 3.82 -19.79
N LEU A 50 -12.73 3.66 -19.46
CA LEU A 50 -11.64 3.61 -20.43
C LEU A 50 -11.75 2.39 -21.37
N LEU A 51 -12.15 1.22 -20.87
CA LEU A 51 -12.37 0.03 -21.71
C LEU A 51 -13.55 0.19 -22.69
N LEU A 52 -14.56 0.96 -22.30
CA LEU A 52 -15.76 1.20 -23.10
C LEU A 52 -15.64 2.42 -24.04
N GLY A 53 -14.51 3.13 -24.02
CA GLY A 53 -14.34 4.38 -24.75
C GLY A 53 -15.27 5.49 -24.29
N GLN A 54 -15.60 5.50 -23.00
CA GLN A 54 -16.51 6.45 -22.36
C GLN A 54 -15.78 7.26 -21.28
N PHE A 55 -14.46 7.45 -21.34
CA PHE A 55 -13.71 8.19 -20.33
C PHE A 55 -13.71 9.69 -20.61
N THR A 56 -14.84 10.34 -20.35
CA THR A 56 -15.02 11.80 -20.50
C THR A 56 -15.11 12.45 -19.12
N ALA A 57 -14.92 13.78 -19.06
CA ALA A 57 -15.10 14.51 -17.81
C ALA A 57 -16.50 14.29 -17.20
N GLY A 58 -17.54 14.29 -18.06
CA GLY A 58 -18.92 14.07 -17.65
C GLY A 58 -19.14 12.69 -17.05
N SER A 59 -18.72 11.62 -17.75
CA SER A 59 -18.94 10.25 -17.27
C SER A 59 -18.16 9.94 -15.99
N VAL A 60 -16.92 10.43 -15.87
CA VAL A 60 -16.12 10.28 -14.64
C VAL A 60 -16.82 10.99 -13.47
N ILE A 61 -17.26 12.24 -13.64
CA ILE A 61 -18.02 12.96 -12.60
C ILE A 61 -19.28 12.21 -12.23
N THR A 62 -20.07 11.74 -13.20
CA THR A 62 -21.30 10.99 -12.97
C THR A 62 -21.04 9.71 -12.17
N VAL A 63 -20.04 8.90 -12.56
CA VAL A 63 -19.73 7.65 -11.87
C VAL A 63 -19.21 7.90 -10.45
N LEU A 64 -18.36 8.90 -10.24
CA LEU A 64 -17.89 9.27 -8.90
C LEU A 64 -19.03 9.79 -8.01
N ALA A 65 -19.95 10.59 -8.57
CA ALA A 65 -21.12 11.08 -7.86
C ALA A 65 -22.07 9.94 -7.47
N LEU A 66 -22.34 9.00 -8.39
CA LEU A 66 -23.15 7.81 -8.11
C LEU A 66 -22.52 6.93 -7.03
N ALA A 67 -21.20 6.72 -7.10
CA ALA A 67 -20.46 5.96 -6.09
C ALA A 67 -20.54 6.63 -4.70
N LEU A 68 -20.43 7.95 -4.65
CA LEU A 68 -20.56 8.74 -3.42
C LEU A 68 -22.00 8.68 -2.85
N VAL A 69 -23.02 8.82 -3.70
CA VAL A 69 -24.42 8.69 -3.28
C VAL A 69 -24.70 7.27 -2.77
N ALA A 70 -24.18 6.25 -3.45
CA ALA A 70 -24.34 4.87 -3.03
C ALA A 70 -23.64 4.59 -1.68
N SER A 71 -22.42 5.07 -1.47
CA SER A 71 -21.70 4.90 -0.21
C SER A 71 -22.41 5.62 0.94
N ILE A 72 -22.89 6.85 0.72
CA ILE A 72 -23.71 7.58 1.68
C ILE A 72 -25.00 6.81 1.97
N GLY A 73 -25.72 6.35 0.95
CA GLY A 73 -26.96 5.60 1.10
C GLY A 73 -26.79 4.32 1.93
N VAL A 74 -25.72 3.57 1.69
CA VAL A 74 -25.37 2.39 2.50
C VAL A 74 -25.02 2.78 3.94
N ALA A 75 -24.25 3.86 4.15
CA ALA A 75 -23.90 4.34 5.47
C ALA A 75 -25.13 4.86 6.27
N VAL A 76 -26.09 5.52 5.61
CA VAL A 76 -27.39 5.91 6.19
C VAL A 76 -28.20 4.67 6.55
N ARG A 77 -28.36 3.71 5.63
CA ARG A 77 -29.11 2.47 5.87
C ARG A 77 -28.55 1.67 7.05
N ARG A 78 -27.24 1.69 7.25
CA ARG A 78 -26.55 1.05 8.38
C ARG A 78 -26.56 1.90 9.67
N ARG A 79 -27.29 3.02 9.69
CA ARG A 79 -27.39 3.98 10.80
C ARG A 79 -26.02 4.48 11.29
N ARG A 80 -25.08 4.68 10.35
CA ARG A 80 -23.72 5.17 10.63
C ARG A 80 -23.55 6.66 10.44
N LEU A 81 -24.44 7.30 9.69
CA LEU A 81 -24.43 8.74 9.48
C LEU A 81 -25.36 9.43 10.48
N THR A 82 -24.78 9.95 11.55
CA THR A 82 -25.42 10.92 12.45
C THR A 82 -25.00 12.33 12.08
N ALA A 83 -25.72 13.37 12.52
CA ALA A 83 -25.32 14.77 12.30
C ALA A 83 -23.89 15.04 12.79
N VAL A 84 -23.50 14.49 13.95
CA VAL A 84 -22.13 14.57 14.48
C VAL A 84 -21.11 13.91 13.54
N THR A 85 -21.46 12.76 12.97
CA THR A 85 -20.59 12.05 12.02
C THR A 85 -20.40 12.86 10.75
N VAL A 86 -21.48 13.45 10.21
CA VAL A 86 -21.44 14.32 9.03
C VAL A 86 -20.58 15.55 9.27
N VAL A 87 -20.76 16.24 10.39
CA VAL A 87 -19.95 17.41 10.75
C VAL A 87 -18.46 17.03 10.83
N ARG A 88 -18.13 15.92 11.49
CA ARG A 88 -16.73 15.47 11.57
C ARG A 88 -16.17 15.11 10.20
N LEU A 89 -16.96 14.49 9.32
CA LEU A 89 -16.53 14.15 7.95
C LEU A 89 -16.20 15.41 7.15
N LEU A 90 -17.08 16.42 7.23
CA LEU A 90 -16.89 17.69 6.56
C LEU A 90 -15.67 18.43 7.13
N VAL A 91 -15.51 18.50 8.46
CA VAL A 91 -14.34 19.11 9.09
C VAL A 91 -13.05 18.45 8.64
N TRP A 92 -13.02 17.11 8.58
CA TRP A 92 -11.84 16.40 8.11
C TRP A 92 -11.57 16.61 6.62
N ALA A 93 -12.61 16.58 5.78
CA ALA A 93 -12.48 16.81 4.36
C ALA A 93 -12.02 18.24 4.04
N ILE A 94 -12.57 19.24 4.74
CA ILE A 94 -12.14 20.65 4.64
C ILE A 94 -10.70 20.80 5.12
N GLY A 95 -10.35 20.22 6.28
CA GLY A 95 -8.98 20.26 6.81
C GLY A 95 -7.96 19.63 5.87
N PHE A 96 -8.27 18.44 5.32
CA PHE A 96 -7.46 17.79 4.29
C PHE A 96 -7.29 18.67 3.05
N THR A 97 -8.38 19.27 2.58
CA THR A 97 -8.37 20.15 1.41
C THR A 97 -7.55 21.41 1.67
N ALA A 98 -7.66 22.01 2.85
CA ALA A 98 -6.84 23.16 3.25
C ALA A 98 -5.34 22.82 3.28
N LEU A 99 -4.97 21.60 3.70
CA LEU A 99 -3.57 21.13 3.65
C LEU A 99 -3.09 20.88 2.21
N CYS A 100 -3.99 20.53 1.29
CA CYS A 100 -3.65 20.35 -0.13
C CYS A 100 -3.55 21.68 -0.89
N LEU A 101 -4.23 22.73 -0.42
CA LEU A 101 -4.33 24.02 -1.12
C LEU A 101 -2.97 24.60 -1.56
N PRO A 102 -1.91 24.65 -0.73
CA PRO A 102 -0.60 25.14 -1.17
C PRO A 102 -0.07 24.39 -2.38
N PHE A 103 -0.23 23.07 -2.42
CA PHE A 103 0.25 22.22 -3.51
C PHE A 103 -0.61 22.33 -4.76
N CYS A 104 -1.88 22.73 -4.63
CA CYS A 104 -2.75 23.05 -5.76
C CYS A 104 -2.54 24.46 -6.31
N ILE A 105 -1.93 25.37 -5.55
CA ILE A 105 -1.57 26.72 -6.02
C ILE A 105 -0.17 26.70 -6.64
N TRP A 106 0.77 25.99 -6.01
CA TRP A 106 2.15 25.90 -6.45
C TRP A 106 2.45 24.50 -6.95
N ASN A 107 2.80 24.40 -8.23
CA ASN A 107 3.31 23.17 -8.80
C ASN A 107 4.71 22.86 -8.23
N VAL A 108 4.74 22.07 -7.16
CA VAL A 108 5.96 21.57 -6.53
C VAL A 108 6.41 20.22 -7.08
N SER A 109 5.74 19.71 -8.13
CA SER A 109 6.00 18.36 -8.62
C SER A 109 7.41 18.25 -9.20
N VAL A 110 8.09 17.16 -8.84
CA VAL A 110 9.41 16.84 -9.41
C VAL A 110 9.20 15.94 -10.62
N MET A 111 9.70 16.36 -11.78
CA MET A 111 9.63 15.58 -13.02
C MET A 111 10.97 14.91 -13.33
N THR A 112 10.96 13.59 -13.44
CA THR A 112 12.02 12.81 -14.09
C THR A 112 11.50 12.21 -15.39
N TYR A 113 12.32 11.40 -16.08
CA TYR A 113 11.87 10.63 -17.24
C TYR A 113 10.61 9.79 -16.93
N ASP A 114 10.64 8.96 -15.88
CA ASP A 114 9.49 8.15 -15.45
C ASP A 114 8.23 9.00 -15.19
N SER A 115 8.41 10.19 -14.61
CA SER A 115 7.30 11.11 -14.32
C SER A 115 6.66 11.64 -15.59
N ARG A 116 7.49 12.01 -16.57
CA ARG A 116 7.01 12.46 -17.89
C ARG A 116 6.25 11.35 -18.57
N VAL A 117 6.76 10.12 -18.53
CA VAL A 117 6.08 8.94 -19.08
C VAL A 117 4.70 8.74 -18.45
N PHE A 118 4.59 8.85 -17.12
CA PHE A 118 3.28 8.77 -16.44
C PHE A 118 2.31 9.89 -16.87
N VAL A 119 2.81 11.12 -17.03
CA VAL A 119 2.01 12.29 -17.42
C VAL A 119 1.59 12.20 -18.89
N GLU A 120 2.50 11.92 -19.81
CA GLU A 120 2.26 11.82 -21.24
C GLU A 120 1.21 10.73 -21.55
N TYR A 121 1.32 9.54 -20.92
CA TYR A 121 0.30 8.52 -21.10
C TYR A 121 -1.02 8.86 -20.43
N ALA A 122 -1.00 9.57 -19.31
CA ALA A 122 -2.22 10.06 -18.70
C ALA A 122 -2.91 11.07 -19.61
N GLU A 123 -2.18 11.99 -20.25
CA GLU A 123 -2.69 12.94 -21.25
C GLU A 123 -3.23 12.19 -22.47
N ALA A 124 -2.51 11.18 -22.98
CA ALA A 124 -3.00 10.35 -24.09
C ALA A 124 -4.32 9.63 -23.77
N LEU A 125 -4.52 9.14 -22.53
CA LEU A 125 -5.80 8.56 -22.12
C LEU A 125 -6.93 9.60 -22.04
N GLN A 126 -6.62 10.85 -21.72
CA GLN A 126 -7.60 11.94 -21.70
C GLN A 126 -8.06 12.29 -23.12
N ASP A 127 -7.12 12.34 -24.06
CA ASP A 127 -7.39 12.68 -25.45
C ASP A 127 -8.12 11.55 -26.19
N MET A 128 -7.66 10.31 -26.01
CA MET A 128 -8.25 9.14 -26.67
C MET A 128 -9.56 8.69 -26.00
N GLN A 129 -9.78 9.02 -24.73
CA GLN A 129 -10.95 8.63 -23.92
C GLN A 129 -11.18 7.10 -23.85
N GLN A 130 -10.19 6.32 -24.25
CA GLN A 130 -10.26 4.86 -24.37
C GLN A 130 -8.89 4.19 -24.19
N LEU A 131 -8.91 2.89 -23.87
CA LEU A 131 -7.72 2.04 -23.91
C LEU A 131 -7.50 1.51 -25.33
N THR A 132 -6.50 2.05 -26.02
CA THR A 132 -6.01 1.52 -27.29
C THR A 132 -5.02 0.38 -27.03
N LEU A 133 -4.74 -0.44 -28.06
CA LEU A 133 -3.70 -1.48 -27.97
C LEU A 133 -2.35 -0.88 -27.55
N GLU A 134 -2.03 0.30 -28.08
CA GLU A 134 -0.83 1.04 -27.75
C GLU A 134 -0.81 1.44 -26.27
N THR A 135 -1.86 2.10 -25.74
CA THR A 135 -1.86 2.52 -24.33
C THR A 135 -1.88 1.32 -23.38
N LEU A 136 -2.51 0.21 -23.76
CA LEU A 136 -2.47 -1.05 -23.00
C LEU A 136 -1.06 -1.63 -22.90
N SER A 137 -0.28 -1.58 -23.99
CA SER A 137 1.12 -2.06 -23.99
C SER A 137 2.00 -1.30 -22.98
N TYR A 138 1.73 0.00 -22.79
CA TYR A 138 2.47 0.83 -21.84
C TYR A 138 2.00 0.65 -20.38
N LEU A 139 0.70 0.56 -20.14
CA LEU A 139 0.15 0.27 -18.80
C LEU A 139 0.69 -1.05 -18.25
N HIS A 140 0.92 -2.00 -19.15
CA HIS A 140 1.52 -3.29 -18.87
C HIS A 140 2.98 -3.19 -18.38
N SER A 141 3.74 -2.16 -18.78
CA SER A 141 5.18 -2.03 -18.44
C SER A 141 5.40 -1.22 -17.17
N TRP A 142 4.50 -0.28 -16.86
CA TRP A 142 4.68 0.68 -15.76
C TRP A 142 3.73 0.46 -14.58
N GLY A 143 2.64 -0.28 -14.79
CA GLY A 143 1.49 -0.34 -13.88
C GLY A 143 0.42 0.67 -14.30
N SER A 144 -0.84 0.30 -14.11
CA SER A 144 -1.98 1.10 -14.58
C SER A 144 -2.46 2.14 -13.57
N PHE A 145 -2.23 1.93 -12.27
CA PHE A 145 -2.80 2.79 -11.24
C PHE A 145 -2.38 4.25 -11.39
N GLN A 146 -1.07 4.50 -11.53
CA GLN A 146 -0.54 5.87 -11.53
C GLN A 146 -0.98 6.65 -12.78
N ILE A 147 -0.97 5.99 -13.94
CA ILE A 147 -1.40 6.58 -15.22
C ILE A 147 -2.88 6.94 -15.15
N VAL A 148 -3.74 6.01 -14.73
CA VAL A 148 -5.18 6.24 -14.61
C VAL A 148 -5.50 7.27 -13.51
N ALA A 149 -4.72 7.29 -12.42
CA ALA A 149 -4.88 8.32 -11.39
C ALA A 149 -4.59 9.72 -11.95
N HIS A 150 -3.53 9.88 -12.75
CA HIS A 150 -3.24 11.16 -13.38
C HIS A 150 -4.23 11.53 -14.49
N SER A 151 -4.82 10.56 -15.20
CA SER A 151 -5.83 10.83 -16.23
C SER A 151 -7.14 11.36 -15.66
N LEU A 152 -7.37 11.26 -14.33
CA LEU A 152 -8.42 11.99 -13.64
C LEU A 152 -8.26 13.52 -13.74
N ALA A 153 -7.14 14.03 -14.27
CA ALA A 153 -7.02 15.42 -14.69
C ALA A 153 -8.07 15.82 -15.76
N VAL A 154 -8.71 14.86 -16.45
CA VAL A 154 -9.82 15.10 -17.40
C VAL A 154 -11.00 15.85 -16.77
N VAL A 155 -11.25 15.68 -15.47
CA VAL A 155 -12.32 16.41 -14.75
C VAL A 155 -11.84 17.76 -14.22
N THR A 156 -10.56 18.06 -14.40
CA THR A 156 -9.91 19.28 -13.96
C THR A 156 -9.62 20.23 -15.12
N TRP A 157 -9.10 21.42 -14.83
CA TRP A 157 -8.61 22.37 -15.84
C TRP A 157 -7.09 22.28 -16.06
N GLU A 158 -6.46 21.25 -15.51
CA GLU A 158 -5.00 21.08 -15.45
C GLU A 158 -4.59 19.93 -16.37
N SER A 159 -3.39 19.95 -16.94
CA SER A 159 -2.93 18.86 -17.82
C SER A 159 -2.66 17.56 -17.06
N HIS A 160 -2.21 17.68 -15.81
CA HIS A 160 -1.95 16.56 -14.92
C HIS A 160 -2.11 16.96 -13.45
N LEU A 161 -2.30 15.94 -12.59
CA LEU A 161 -2.46 16.12 -11.15
C LEU A 161 -1.12 16.34 -10.41
N TYR A 162 -0.48 17.49 -10.57
CA TYR A 162 0.79 17.81 -9.89
C TYR A 162 0.71 17.77 -8.35
N ALA A 163 -0.46 18.01 -7.77
CA ALA A 163 -0.68 17.97 -6.32
C ALA A 163 -1.03 16.57 -5.78
N LEU A 164 -1.07 15.54 -6.64
CA LEU A 164 -1.49 14.19 -6.27
C LEU A 164 -0.56 13.53 -5.25
N ALA A 165 0.76 13.57 -5.46
CA ALA A 165 1.72 12.95 -4.54
C ALA A 165 1.70 13.61 -3.13
N PRO A 166 1.64 14.94 -3.01
CA PRO A 166 1.46 15.59 -1.71
C PRO A 166 0.13 15.22 -1.03
N ALA A 167 -0.99 15.24 -1.76
CA ALA A 167 -2.31 14.87 -1.23
C ALA A 167 -2.32 13.42 -0.73
N PHE A 168 -1.73 12.50 -1.51
CA PHE A 168 -1.54 11.10 -1.12
C PHE A 168 -0.71 10.99 0.15
N SER A 169 0.40 11.74 0.26
CA SER A 169 1.28 11.75 1.41
C SER A 169 0.60 12.22 2.69
N ILE A 170 -0.20 13.29 2.61
CA ILE A 170 -0.96 13.81 3.76
C ILE A 170 -1.91 12.73 4.29
N SER A 171 -2.67 12.08 3.41
CA SER A 171 -3.59 11.01 3.80
C SER A 171 -2.87 9.75 4.29
N LEU A 172 -1.72 9.39 3.70
CA LEU A 172 -0.88 8.30 4.16
C LEU A 172 -0.32 8.55 5.57
N PHE A 173 0.24 9.72 5.84
CA PHE A 173 0.76 10.05 7.17
C PHE A 173 -0.35 10.11 8.22
N ALA A 174 -1.53 10.65 7.87
CA ALA A 174 -2.70 10.57 8.73
C ALA A 174 -3.11 9.11 9.01
N THR A 175 -3.10 8.25 7.99
CA THR A 175 -3.43 6.82 8.12
C THR A 175 -2.42 6.12 9.02
N ILE A 176 -1.11 6.36 8.85
CA ILE A 176 -0.06 5.82 9.72
C ILE A 176 -0.29 6.28 11.17
N ALA A 177 -0.53 7.57 11.39
CA ALA A 177 -0.76 8.12 12.73
C ALA A 177 -1.96 7.47 13.42
N VAL A 178 -3.10 7.37 12.75
CA VAL A 178 -4.33 6.81 13.33
C VAL A 178 -4.21 5.30 13.55
N THR A 179 -3.71 4.54 12.57
CA THR A 179 -3.53 3.08 12.71
C THR A 179 -2.54 2.74 13.82
N LEU A 180 -1.43 3.49 13.93
CA LEU A 180 -0.45 3.29 15.00
C LEU A 180 -1.00 3.69 16.37
N TYR A 181 -1.76 4.80 16.45
CA TYR A 181 -2.44 5.19 17.69
C TYR A 181 -3.37 4.08 18.19
N ARG A 182 -4.20 3.50 17.30
CA ARG A 182 -5.11 2.39 17.63
C ARG A 182 -4.36 1.11 17.97
N GLY A 183 -3.36 0.75 17.17
CA GLY A 183 -2.53 -0.44 17.40
C GLY A 183 -1.85 -0.40 18.76
N LEU A 184 -1.18 0.71 19.09
CA LEU A 184 -0.55 0.89 20.40
C LEU A 184 -1.56 0.97 21.55
N ALA A 185 -2.77 1.47 21.30
CA ALA A 185 -3.85 1.45 22.29
C ALA A 185 -4.28 0.03 22.65
N ALA A 186 -4.41 -0.84 21.65
CA ALA A 186 -4.71 -2.26 21.85
C ALA A 186 -3.57 -3.01 22.59
N LEU A 187 -2.35 -2.47 22.57
CA LEU A 187 -1.21 -2.97 23.35
C LEU A 187 -1.04 -2.29 24.71
N SER A 188 -2.09 -1.62 25.20
CA SER A 188 -2.13 -0.93 26.50
C SER A 188 -1.05 0.14 26.69
N VAL A 189 -0.50 0.70 25.60
CA VAL A 189 0.47 1.81 25.68
C VAL A 189 -0.25 3.07 26.16
N PRO A 190 0.30 3.88 27.07
CA PRO A 190 -0.33 5.12 27.52
C PRO A 190 -0.40 6.17 26.38
N PRO A 191 -1.41 7.06 26.35
CA PRO A 191 -1.62 8.02 25.26
C PRO A 191 -0.38 8.84 24.89
N ARG A 192 0.39 9.32 25.88
CA ARG A 192 1.64 10.05 25.65
C ARG A 192 2.68 9.21 24.91
N GLY A 193 2.83 7.94 25.26
CA GLY A 193 3.72 7.00 24.57
C GLY A 193 3.32 6.78 23.11
N ARG A 194 2.00 6.73 22.83
CA ARG A 194 1.47 6.60 21.46
C ARG A 194 1.83 7.82 20.60
N VAL A 195 1.59 9.02 21.11
CA VAL A 195 1.88 10.27 20.39
C VAL A 195 3.38 10.40 20.11
N ILE A 196 4.23 10.08 21.09
CA ILE A 196 5.70 10.11 20.90
C ILE A 196 6.12 9.11 19.82
N ALA A 197 5.58 7.88 19.85
CA ALA A 197 5.88 6.87 18.83
C ALA A 197 5.48 7.33 17.42
N ILE A 198 4.29 7.92 17.27
CA ILE A 198 3.82 8.49 15.99
C ILE A 198 4.76 9.60 15.53
N ALA A 199 5.10 10.53 16.40
CA ALA A 199 6.01 11.63 16.08
C ALA A 199 7.39 11.11 15.64
N ILE A 200 7.94 10.11 16.33
CA ILE A 200 9.22 9.48 15.97
C ILE A 200 9.11 8.79 14.61
N VAL A 201 8.09 7.97 14.36
CA VAL A 201 7.94 7.25 13.09
C VAL A 201 7.84 8.24 11.93
N LEU A 202 6.98 9.25 12.04
CA LEU A 202 6.81 10.26 10.99
C LEU A 202 8.07 11.11 10.81
N ALA A 203 8.75 11.50 11.90
CA ALA A 203 10.00 12.26 11.83
C ALA A 203 11.12 11.44 11.16
N VAL A 204 11.26 10.16 11.50
CA VAL A 204 12.24 9.26 10.86
C VAL A 204 11.91 9.10 9.38
N MET A 205 10.65 8.87 9.01
CA MET A 205 10.25 8.78 7.60
C MET A 205 10.56 10.07 6.84
N LEU A 206 10.22 11.23 7.39
CA LEU A 206 10.50 12.52 6.77
C LEU A 206 11.98 12.91 6.81
N ALA A 207 12.79 12.31 7.68
CA ALA A 207 14.24 12.51 7.66
C ALA A 207 14.90 11.81 6.45
N VAL A 208 14.29 10.74 5.93
CA VAL A 208 14.77 10.00 4.75
C VAL A 208 14.64 10.88 3.50
N PRO A 209 15.75 11.29 2.84
CA PRO A 209 15.69 12.12 1.64
C PRO A 209 14.84 11.51 0.51
N LEU A 210 14.89 10.19 0.33
CA LEU A 210 14.11 9.49 -0.70
C LEU A 210 12.60 9.58 -0.43
N VAL A 211 12.16 9.51 0.84
CA VAL A 211 10.75 9.73 1.20
C VAL A 211 10.35 11.16 0.88
N ARG A 212 11.16 12.16 1.30
CA ARG A 212 10.87 13.58 1.01
C ARG A 212 10.75 13.86 -0.49
N LEU A 213 11.61 13.26 -1.29
CA LEU A 213 11.50 13.32 -2.75
C LEU A 213 10.14 12.76 -3.21
N HIS A 214 9.77 11.54 -2.76
CA HIS A 214 8.53 10.87 -3.14
C HIS A 214 7.24 11.54 -2.68
N VAL A 215 7.30 12.47 -1.72
CA VAL A 215 6.15 13.30 -1.34
C VAL A 215 5.74 14.25 -2.46
N VAL A 216 6.67 14.68 -3.31
CA VAL A 216 6.42 15.61 -4.44
C VAL A 216 6.75 15.03 -5.81
N TYR A 217 7.32 13.82 -5.85
CA TYR A 217 7.78 13.17 -7.06
C TYR A 217 6.68 12.27 -7.65
N ILE A 218 6.33 12.50 -8.91
CA ILE A 218 5.35 11.67 -9.62
C ILE A 218 6.00 10.33 -9.98
N HIS A 219 5.68 9.29 -9.20
CA HIS A 219 6.13 7.93 -9.42
C HIS A 219 5.26 6.91 -8.67
N ALA A 220 5.05 5.74 -9.25
CA ALA A 220 4.28 4.63 -8.66
C ALA A 220 4.79 4.06 -7.31
N ASN A 221 6.04 4.28 -6.91
CA ASN A 221 6.60 3.63 -5.72
C ASN A 221 6.00 4.17 -4.43
N TRP A 222 5.62 5.45 -4.41
CA TRP A 222 4.97 6.03 -3.24
C TRP A 222 3.54 5.52 -3.05
N ALA A 223 2.80 5.40 -4.17
CA ALA A 223 1.49 4.75 -4.18
C ALA A 223 1.60 3.29 -3.69
N CYS A 224 2.57 2.54 -4.19
CA CYS A 224 2.85 1.18 -3.72
C CYS A 224 3.12 1.14 -2.21
N ALA A 225 3.95 2.06 -1.69
CA ALA A 225 4.26 2.14 -0.27
C ALA A 225 3.01 2.36 0.59
N GLY A 226 2.17 3.33 0.19
CA GLY A 226 0.96 3.65 0.91
C GLY A 226 -0.06 2.51 0.88
N TYR A 227 -0.27 1.89 -0.27
CA TYR A 227 -1.27 0.84 -0.43
C TYR A 227 -0.85 -0.51 0.17
N LEU A 228 0.44 -0.86 0.10
CA LEU A 228 0.98 -2.00 0.85
C LEU A 228 0.84 -1.78 2.36
N PHE A 229 1.10 -0.56 2.83
CA PHE A 229 0.88 -0.19 4.23
C PHE A 229 -0.58 -0.31 4.65
N VAL A 230 -1.51 0.25 3.87
CA VAL A 230 -2.96 0.15 4.13
C VAL A 230 -3.38 -1.31 4.26
N PHE A 231 -2.95 -2.19 3.34
CA PHE A 231 -3.24 -3.62 3.44
C PHE A 231 -2.65 -4.22 4.73
N ALA A 232 -1.35 -4.06 4.97
CA ALA A 232 -0.67 -4.68 6.10
C ALA A 232 -1.23 -4.21 7.46
N ALA A 233 -1.44 -2.91 7.63
CA ALA A 233 -1.92 -2.31 8.87
C ALA A 233 -3.40 -2.65 9.14
N LEU A 234 -4.27 -2.55 8.13
CA LEU A 234 -5.70 -2.84 8.32
C LEU A 234 -5.96 -4.34 8.47
N PHE A 235 -5.24 -5.20 7.76
CA PHE A 235 -5.35 -6.64 7.95
C PHE A 235 -4.85 -7.04 9.35
N TRP A 236 -3.72 -6.49 9.80
CA TRP A 236 -3.24 -6.73 11.16
C TRP A 236 -4.23 -6.23 12.23
N LEU A 237 -4.82 -5.04 12.04
CA LEU A 237 -5.87 -4.53 12.94
C LEU A 237 -7.09 -5.45 12.95
N ALA A 238 -7.52 -5.95 11.79
CA ALA A 238 -8.63 -6.90 11.68
C ALA A 238 -8.38 -8.15 12.54
N ASP A 239 -7.20 -8.75 12.42
CA ASP A 239 -6.79 -9.92 13.22
C ASP A 239 -6.67 -9.60 14.71
N LEU A 240 -6.15 -8.42 15.05
CA LEU A 240 -5.95 -8.01 16.44
C LEU A 240 -7.27 -7.79 17.17
N THR A 241 -8.26 -7.19 16.49
CA THR A 241 -9.56 -6.82 17.08
C THR A 241 -10.66 -7.84 16.79
N ASP A 242 -10.38 -8.87 16.01
CA ASP A 242 -11.35 -9.83 15.47
C ASP A 242 -12.53 -9.14 14.75
N ASP A 243 -12.22 -8.05 14.04
CA ASP A 243 -13.20 -7.27 13.30
C ASP A 243 -12.92 -7.35 11.79
N ALA A 244 -13.77 -8.09 11.08
CA ALA A 244 -13.68 -8.26 9.65
C ALA A 244 -13.96 -6.97 8.85
N ALA A 245 -14.52 -5.93 9.48
CA ALA A 245 -14.91 -4.71 8.80
C ALA A 245 -13.70 -3.94 8.21
N TYR A 246 -12.47 -4.21 8.67
CA TYR A 246 -11.25 -3.63 8.13
C TYR A 246 -10.86 -4.25 6.76
N LEU A 247 -11.31 -5.47 6.46
CA LEU A 247 -10.85 -6.25 5.31
C LEU A 247 -11.21 -5.64 3.95
N PRO A 248 -12.41 -5.08 3.69
CA PRO A 248 -12.71 -4.47 2.40
C PRO A 248 -11.73 -3.36 2.01
N ALA A 249 -11.39 -2.47 2.95
CA ALA A 249 -10.40 -1.42 2.72
C ALA A 249 -8.98 -1.98 2.60
N ALA A 250 -8.64 -3.02 3.38
CA ALA A 250 -7.35 -3.70 3.27
C ALA A 250 -7.15 -4.32 1.87
N PHE A 251 -8.12 -5.08 1.37
CA PHE A 251 -8.06 -5.73 0.06
C PHE A 251 -8.15 -4.74 -1.10
N LEU A 252 -8.89 -3.64 -0.96
CA LEU A 252 -8.86 -2.55 -1.93
C LEU A 252 -7.48 -1.90 -1.99
N GLY A 253 -6.84 -1.66 -0.84
CA GLY A 253 -5.45 -1.21 -0.78
C GLY A 253 -4.51 -2.20 -1.46
N PHE A 254 -4.67 -3.50 -1.20
CA PHE A 254 -3.82 -4.51 -1.83
C PHE A 254 -4.04 -4.61 -3.34
N LEU A 255 -5.26 -4.41 -3.81
CA LEU A 255 -5.58 -4.32 -5.24
C LEU A 255 -4.91 -3.09 -5.88
N ALA A 256 -4.99 -1.93 -5.22
CA ALA A 256 -4.32 -0.72 -5.68
C ALA A 256 -2.79 -0.88 -5.72
N PHE A 257 -2.21 -1.57 -4.73
CA PHE A 257 -0.81 -1.96 -4.73
C PHE A 257 -0.45 -2.84 -5.95
N ALA A 258 -1.28 -3.86 -6.23
CA ALA A 258 -1.10 -4.75 -7.39
C ALA A 258 -1.17 -4.03 -8.74
N PHE A 259 -2.00 -2.98 -8.85
CA PHE A 259 -2.15 -2.18 -10.07
C PHE A 259 -1.10 -1.07 -10.19
N ALA A 260 -0.48 -0.66 -9.08
CA ALA A 260 0.48 0.43 -9.08
C ALA A 260 1.79 0.09 -9.78
N ARG A 261 2.22 -1.17 -9.74
CA ARG A 261 3.38 -1.65 -10.47
C ARG A 261 3.19 -3.09 -10.92
N VAL A 262 3.85 -3.42 -12.01
CA VAL A 262 3.88 -4.77 -12.58
C VAL A 262 4.41 -5.81 -11.59
N GLU A 263 5.52 -5.49 -10.92
CA GLU A 263 6.18 -6.41 -10.00
C GLU A 263 5.38 -6.62 -8.72
N SER A 264 4.45 -5.71 -8.37
CA SER A 264 3.57 -5.83 -7.21
C SER A 264 2.80 -7.14 -7.19
N SER A 265 2.46 -7.70 -8.34
CA SER A 265 1.80 -9.01 -8.44
C SER A 265 2.64 -10.17 -7.88
N LEU A 266 3.98 -10.08 -7.97
CA LEU A 266 4.88 -11.07 -7.36
C LEU A 266 4.85 -10.96 -5.83
N PHE A 267 4.89 -9.73 -5.30
CA PHE A 267 4.73 -9.49 -3.87
C PHE A 267 3.36 -9.98 -3.39
N VAL A 268 2.30 -9.76 -4.16
CA VAL A 268 0.95 -10.28 -3.86
C VAL A 268 0.96 -11.79 -3.73
N ALA A 269 1.54 -12.49 -4.70
CA ALA A 269 1.57 -13.96 -4.73
C ALA A 269 2.29 -14.57 -3.51
N VAL A 270 3.27 -13.86 -2.94
CA VAL A 270 4.01 -14.32 -1.76
C VAL A 270 3.36 -13.86 -0.45
N LEU A 271 2.96 -12.60 -0.34
CA LEU A 271 2.41 -12.02 0.89
C LEU A 271 1.02 -12.58 1.22
N LEU A 272 0.17 -12.81 0.21
CA LEU A 272 -1.21 -13.20 0.44
C LEU A 272 -1.36 -14.58 1.11
N PRO A 273 -0.68 -15.65 0.65
CA PRO A 273 -0.68 -16.93 1.38
C PRO A 273 -0.16 -16.82 2.81
N LEU A 274 0.83 -15.97 3.07
CA LEU A 274 1.40 -15.77 4.41
C LEU A 274 0.41 -15.12 5.36
N MET A 275 -0.29 -14.08 4.90
CA MET A 275 -1.32 -13.40 5.69
C MET A 275 -2.52 -14.33 5.95
N LEU A 276 -3.03 -14.99 4.90
CA LEU A 276 -4.20 -15.87 5.00
C LEU A 276 -3.93 -17.16 5.80
N SER A 277 -2.72 -17.70 5.75
CA SER A 277 -2.38 -18.91 6.54
C SER A 277 -2.29 -18.64 8.04
N GLN A 278 -2.15 -17.37 8.46
CA GLN A 278 -1.91 -17.01 9.85
C GLN A 278 -3.05 -16.22 10.53
N THR A 279 -4.02 -15.73 9.76
CA THR A 279 -5.17 -14.98 10.28
C THR A 279 -6.05 -15.80 11.24
N ARG A 280 -6.60 -15.17 12.28
CA ARG A 280 -7.63 -15.80 13.14
C ARG A 280 -9.05 -15.55 12.66
N LEU A 281 -9.21 -14.63 11.71
CA LEU A 281 -10.52 -14.30 11.15
C LEU A 281 -11.16 -15.53 10.51
N SER A 282 -12.47 -15.64 10.67
CA SER A 282 -13.23 -16.71 10.02
C SER A 282 -13.13 -16.59 8.50
N ARG A 283 -13.09 -17.73 7.79
CA ARG A 283 -13.08 -17.72 6.32
C ARG A 283 -14.24 -16.92 5.73
N ARG A 284 -15.44 -17.01 6.34
CA ARG A 284 -16.62 -16.27 5.86
C ARG A 284 -16.38 -14.76 5.86
N ALA A 285 -15.68 -14.25 6.87
CA ALA A 285 -15.30 -12.84 6.95
C ALA A 285 -14.32 -12.44 5.82
N VAL A 286 -13.36 -13.31 5.50
CA VAL A 286 -12.31 -13.02 4.51
C VAL A 286 -12.78 -13.26 3.06
N LEU A 287 -13.70 -14.20 2.85
CA LEU A 287 -14.07 -14.72 1.53
C LEU A 287 -14.57 -13.63 0.58
N GLY A 288 -15.48 -12.77 1.03
CA GLY A 288 -16.06 -11.72 0.16
C GLY A 288 -15.02 -10.73 -0.36
N PRO A 289 -14.28 -10.03 0.52
CA PRO A 289 -13.21 -9.12 0.11
C PRO A 289 -12.13 -9.80 -0.73
N TYR A 290 -11.74 -11.03 -0.38
CA TYR A 290 -10.72 -11.76 -1.12
C TYR A 290 -11.22 -12.20 -2.50
N LEU A 291 -12.45 -12.68 -2.62
CA LEU A 291 -13.06 -13.01 -3.92
C LEU A 291 -13.10 -11.78 -4.82
N GLY A 292 -13.55 -10.63 -4.30
CA GLY A 292 -13.55 -9.37 -5.05
C GLY A 292 -12.16 -8.97 -5.56
N PHE A 293 -11.15 -9.05 -4.68
CA PHE A 293 -9.75 -8.84 -5.05
C PHE A 293 -9.29 -9.79 -6.16
N THR A 294 -9.52 -11.10 -6.01
CA THR A 294 -9.10 -12.11 -6.97
C THR A 294 -9.77 -11.92 -8.32
N LEU A 295 -11.08 -11.65 -8.35
CA LEU A 295 -11.83 -11.46 -9.59
C LEU A 295 -11.29 -10.26 -10.38
N VAL A 296 -11.12 -9.10 -9.73
CA VAL A 296 -10.65 -7.89 -10.42
C VAL A 296 -9.22 -8.05 -10.90
N LEU A 297 -8.31 -8.56 -10.05
CA LEU A 297 -6.92 -8.75 -10.43
C LEU A 297 -6.74 -9.80 -11.52
N ALA A 298 -7.42 -10.95 -11.42
CA ALA A 298 -7.34 -11.99 -12.43
C ALA A 298 -7.95 -11.54 -13.76
N ALA A 299 -9.11 -10.86 -13.74
CA ALA A 299 -9.72 -10.32 -14.94
C ALA A 299 -8.80 -9.32 -15.65
N TRP A 300 -8.14 -8.44 -14.89
CA TRP A 300 -7.17 -7.50 -15.43
C TRP A 300 -5.95 -8.19 -16.04
N LEU A 301 -5.36 -9.17 -15.35
CA LEU A 301 -4.21 -9.93 -15.87
C LEU A 301 -4.58 -10.75 -17.12
N LEU A 302 -5.78 -11.30 -17.18
CA LEU A 302 -6.28 -12.02 -18.37
C LEU A 302 -6.57 -11.08 -19.53
N LEU A 303 -7.08 -9.87 -19.25
CA LEU A 303 -7.25 -8.83 -20.25
C LEU A 303 -5.89 -8.42 -20.84
N LEU A 304 -4.89 -8.17 -19.99
CA LEU A 304 -3.52 -7.89 -20.46
C LEU A 304 -2.99 -9.05 -21.30
N ALA A 305 -3.20 -10.30 -20.87
CA ALA A 305 -2.78 -11.47 -21.63
C ALA A 305 -3.51 -11.66 -22.99
N ALA A 306 -4.63 -10.99 -23.21
CA ALA A 306 -5.36 -11.06 -24.47
C ALA A 306 -4.88 -10.00 -25.49
N VAL A 307 -4.16 -8.97 -25.01
CA VAL A 307 -3.90 -7.75 -25.77
C VAL A 307 -2.42 -7.40 -25.87
N VAL A 308 -1.60 -7.82 -24.90
CA VAL A 308 -0.18 -7.47 -24.84
C VAL A 308 0.62 -8.33 -25.84
N PRO A 309 1.51 -7.72 -26.64
CA PRO A 309 2.44 -8.44 -27.52
C PRO A 309 3.36 -9.41 -26.77
N ASP A 310 3.73 -10.53 -27.40
CA ASP A 310 4.58 -11.55 -26.77
C ASP A 310 6.03 -11.11 -26.55
N ASP A 311 6.49 -10.08 -27.25
CA ASP A 311 7.81 -9.46 -27.15
C ASP A 311 7.91 -8.39 -26.07
N SER A 312 6.86 -8.17 -25.28
CA SER A 312 6.87 -7.14 -24.24
C SER A 312 7.85 -7.45 -23.10
N GLU A 313 8.62 -6.44 -22.68
CA GLU A 313 9.75 -6.57 -21.76
C GLU A 313 9.35 -7.15 -20.38
N TYR A 314 8.27 -6.64 -19.79
CA TYR A 314 7.91 -6.95 -18.41
C TYR A 314 6.97 -8.15 -18.27
N LEU A 315 5.75 -8.09 -18.81
CA LEU A 315 4.60 -9.00 -18.61
C LEU A 315 4.09 -9.59 -19.95
N THR A 316 4.85 -10.48 -20.58
CA THR A 316 4.39 -11.23 -21.77
C THR A 316 3.03 -11.92 -21.54
N THR A 317 2.33 -12.30 -22.61
CA THR A 317 1.08 -13.09 -22.54
C THR A 317 1.21 -14.28 -21.58
N THR A 318 2.32 -15.00 -21.67
CA THR A 318 2.61 -16.14 -20.81
C THR A 318 2.77 -15.73 -19.34
N LYS A 319 3.55 -14.68 -19.06
CA LYS A 319 3.73 -14.18 -17.69
C LYS A 319 2.40 -13.69 -17.10
N SER A 320 1.59 -12.97 -17.87
CA SER A 320 0.28 -12.47 -17.46
C SER A 320 -0.69 -13.63 -17.12
N ARG A 321 -0.76 -14.67 -17.96
CA ARG A 321 -1.55 -15.88 -17.68
C ARG A 321 -1.06 -16.62 -16.45
N LEU A 322 0.26 -16.77 -16.27
CA LEU A 322 0.84 -17.42 -15.10
C LEU A 322 0.53 -16.65 -13.82
N MET A 323 0.60 -15.32 -13.84
CA MET A 323 0.22 -14.50 -12.68
C MET A 323 -1.28 -14.61 -12.39
N ALA A 324 -2.15 -14.57 -13.40
CA ALA A 324 -3.58 -14.78 -13.22
C ALA A 324 -3.88 -16.17 -12.61
N ALA A 325 -3.25 -17.22 -13.14
CA ALA A 325 -3.36 -18.58 -12.63
C ALA A 325 -2.83 -18.69 -11.19
N ALA A 326 -1.76 -17.99 -10.84
CA ALA A 326 -1.24 -17.96 -9.46
C ALA A 326 -2.23 -17.29 -8.50
N VAL A 327 -2.80 -16.13 -8.86
CA VAL A 327 -3.79 -15.44 -8.01
C VAL A 327 -5.05 -16.29 -7.83
N ILE A 328 -5.55 -16.92 -8.90
CA ILE A 328 -6.68 -17.85 -8.86
C ILE A 328 -6.32 -19.09 -8.02
N GLY A 329 -5.15 -19.67 -8.24
CA GLY A 329 -4.67 -20.86 -7.54
C GLY A 329 -4.53 -20.64 -6.04
N ILE A 330 -4.00 -19.50 -5.59
CA ILE A 330 -3.93 -19.13 -4.17
C ILE A 330 -5.34 -19.00 -3.58
N PHE A 331 -6.29 -18.43 -4.35
CA PHE A 331 -7.68 -18.33 -3.90
C PHE A 331 -8.33 -19.71 -3.75
N LEU A 332 -8.16 -20.59 -4.74
CA LEU A 332 -8.65 -21.97 -4.67
C LEU A 332 -8.00 -22.73 -3.51
N ALA A 333 -6.70 -22.58 -3.29
CA ALA A 333 -6.00 -23.17 -2.15
C ALA A 333 -6.58 -22.67 -0.82
N PHE A 334 -6.89 -21.37 -0.70
CA PHE A 334 -7.59 -20.82 0.45
C PHE A 334 -8.97 -21.46 0.67
N LEU A 335 -9.72 -21.78 -0.40
CA LEU A 335 -10.99 -22.49 -0.27
C LEU A 335 -10.83 -23.93 0.24
N VAL A 336 -9.73 -24.60 -0.16
CA VAL A 336 -9.40 -25.99 0.24
C VAL A 336 -8.84 -26.06 1.66
N CYS A 337 -8.20 -25.00 2.16
CA CYS A 337 -7.59 -24.93 3.50
C CYS A 337 -8.56 -25.21 4.69
N GLU A 338 -9.89 -25.23 4.47
CA GLU A 338 -10.88 -25.60 5.49
C GLU A 338 -11.18 -27.10 5.59
N THR A 339 -10.76 -27.87 4.59
CA THR A 339 -10.84 -29.33 4.67
C THR A 339 -10.02 -29.83 5.86
N ALA A 340 -10.30 -31.03 6.36
CA ALA A 340 -9.50 -31.63 7.45
C ALA A 340 -8.00 -31.66 7.10
N LEU A 341 -7.68 -31.92 5.82
CA LEU A 341 -6.33 -31.85 5.29
C LEU A 341 -5.79 -30.42 5.27
N GLY A 342 -6.58 -29.46 4.77
CA GLY A 342 -6.22 -28.05 4.73
C GLY A 342 -5.84 -27.47 6.10
N ARG A 343 -6.60 -27.81 7.15
CA ARG A 343 -6.29 -27.40 8.53
C ARG A 343 -4.97 -27.96 9.04
N ARG A 344 -4.58 -29.18 8.61
CA ARG A 344 -3.28 -29.77 8.92
C ARG A 344 -2.14 -29.14 8.13
N LEU A 345 -2.39 -28.72 6.88
CA LEU A 345 -1.38 -28.10 6.01
C LEU A 345 -1.17 -26.61 6.28
N ARG A 346 -2.16 -25.91 6.86
CA ARG A 346 -2.12 -24.48 7.13
C ARG A 346 -0.85 -24.01 7.89
N PRO A 347 -0.38 -24.69 8.95
CA PRO A 347 0.86 -24.32 9.63
C PRO A 347 2.11 -24.49 8.76
N LEU A 348 2.05 -25.33 7.72
CA LEU A 348 3.15 -25.57 6.78
C LEU A 348 3.21 -24.53 5.67
N VAL A 349 2.16 -23.73 5.44
CA VAL A 349 2.15 -22.74 4.36
C VAL A 349 3.31 -21.74 4.50
N PRO A 350 3.58 -21.11 5.66
CA PRO A 350 4.72 -20.20 5.78
C PRO A 350 6.09 -20.82 5.44
N PRO A 351 6.48 -21.99 6.00
CA PRO A 351 7.75 -22.60 5.62
C PRO A 351 7.76 -23.08 4.16
N LEU A 352 6.64 -23.56 3.60
CA LEU A 352 6.56 -23.94 2.20
C LEU A 352 6.74 -22.74 1.26
N VAL A 353 6.11 -21.61 1.55
CA VAL A 353 6.30 -20.37 0.79
C VAL A 353 7.75 -19.90 0.90
N ALA A 354 8.34 -19.93 2.10
CA ALA A 354 9.74 -19.56 2.29
C ALA A 354 10.69 -20.48 1.51
N ILE A 355 10.50 -21.81 1.57
CA ILE A 355 11.27 -22.79 0.79
C ILE A 355 11.12 -22.52 -0.71
N ALA A 356 9.89 -22.34 -1.20
CA ALA A 356 9.63 -22.03 -2.60
C ALA A 356 10.35 -20.75 -3.04
N CYS A 357 10.27 -19.68 -2.24
CA CYS A 357 11.02 -18.44 -2.51
C CYS A 357 12.53 -18.68 -2.54
N VAL A 358 13.09 -19.41 -1.58
CA VAL A 358 14.54 -19.71 -1.55
C VAL A 358 14.97 -20.52 -2.77
N VAL A 359 14.20 -21.55 -3.15
CA VAL A 359 14.49 -22.37 -4.34
C VAL A 359 14.42 -21.52 -5.61
N VAL A 360 13.39 -20.70 -5.77
CA VAL A 360 13.25 -19.81 -6.93
C VAL A 360 14.40 -18.82 -7.00
N ILE A 361 14.79 -18.21 -5.87
CA ILE A 361 15.95 -17.31 -5.80
C ILE A 361 17.23 -18.05 -6.16
N ALA A 362 17.47 -19.24 -5.60
CA ALA A 362 18.66 -20.02 -5.87
C ALA A 362 18.78 -20.38 -7.36
N VAL A 363 17.69 -20.87 -7.97
CA VAL A 363 17.64 -21.17 -9.40
C VAL A 363 17.88 -19.91 -10.23
N ALA A 364 17.26 -18.78 -9.89
CA ALA A 364 17.43 -17.53 -10.61
C ALA A 364 18.86 -16.97 -10.50
N VAL A 365 19.48 -17.09 -9.32
CA VAL A 365 20.88 -16.69 -9.09
C VAL A 365 21.83 -17.58 -9.89
N VAL A 366 21.63 -18.90 -9.89
CA VAL A 366 22.48 -19.84 -10.64
C VAL A 366 22.35 -19.62 -12.15
N THR A 367 21.13 -19.44 -12.65
CA THR A 367 20.88 -19.29 -14.10
C THR A 367 21.27 -17.92 -14.63
N ARG A 368 21.27 -16.87 -13.79
CA ARG A 368 21.58 -15.48 -14.20
C ARG A 368 22.61 -14.82 -13.28
N PHE A 369 23.67 -15.54 -12.93
CA PHE A 369 24.64 -15.11 -11.91
C PHE A 369 25.28 -13.75 -12.19
N GLU A 370 25.69 -13.46 -13.43
CA GLU A 370 26.32 -12.17 -13.75
C GLU A 370 25.35 -10.99 -13.59
N VAL A 371 24.10 -11.15 -14.04
CA VAL A 371 23.05 -10.13 -13.87
C VAL A 371 22.78 -9.91 -12.38
N PHE A 372 22.60 -11.01 -11.63
CA PHE A 372 22.44 -10.98 -10.19
C PHE A 372 23.58 -10.22 -9.51
N ARG A 373 24.83 -10.60 -9.79
CA ARG A 373 26.03 -10.03 -9.17
C ARG A 373 26.09 -8.52 -9.33
N VAL A 374 25.85 -8.02 -10.55
CA VAL A 374 25.89 -6.59 -10.85
C VAL A 374 24.71 -5.86 -10.22
N SER A 375 23.47 -6.30 -10.47
CA SER A 375 22.26 -5.63 -9.97
C SER A 375 22.18 -5.66 -8.43
N PHE A 376 22.58 -6.75 -7.81
CA PHE A 376 22.64 -6.88 -6.36
C PHE A 376 23.71 -5.96 -5.75
N ALA A 377 24.91 -5.87 -6.35
CA ALA A 377 25.95 -4.96 -5.89
C ALA A 377 25.50 -3.49 -5.96
N ILE A 378 24.80 -3.10 -7.04
CA ILE A 378 24.26 -1.74 -7.18
C ILE A 378 23.16 -1.48 -6.16
N TRP A 379 22.24 -2.44 -5.97
CA TRP A 379 21.21 -2.32 -4.94
C TRP A 379 21.81 -2.19 -3.53
N GLN A 380 22.81 -3.01 -3.19
CA GLN A 380 23.51 -2.92 -1.91
C GLN A 380 24.23 -1.57 -1.75
N HIS A 381 24.95 -1.11 -2.77
CA HIS A 381 25.58 0.21 -2.75
C HIS A 381 24.54 1.32 -2.54
N GLY A 382 23.41 1.25 -3.25
CA GLY A 382 22.30 2.18 -3.12
C GLY A 382 21.68 2.19 -1.72
N LEU A 383 21.55 1.03 -1.07
CA LEU A 383 21.04 0.93 0.30
C LEU A 383 22.03 1.45 1.34
N TRP A 384 23.28 0.99 1.32
CA TRP A 384 24.23 1.23 2.41
C TRP A 384 25.02 2.52 2.28
N LEU A 385 25.33 2.92 1.04
CA LEU A 385 26.21 4.04 0.73
C LEU A 385 25.47 5.19 0.05
N GLY A 386 24.24 4.95 -0.43
CA GLY A 386 23.40 5.96 -1.03
C GLY A 386 22.96 7.02 -0.02
N SER A 387 23.38 8.27 -0.25
CA SER A 387 22.98 9.41 0.60
C SER A 387 21.46 9.63 0.64
N PHE A 388 20.72 9.10 -0.32
CA PHE A 388 19.26 9.26 -0.44
C PHE A 388 18.46 8.55 0.67
N TRP A 389 19.01 7.55 1.35
CA TRP A 389 18.36 6.96 2.53
C TRP A 389 18.69 7.69 3.83
N GLY A 390 19.71 8.54 3.80
CA GLY A 390 20.46 8.94 4.98
C GLY A 390 21.39 7.82 5.44
N PHE A 391 22.58 8.17 5.93
CA PHE A 391 23.63 7.21 6.31
C PHE A 391 23.20 6.17 7.37
N PHE A 392 22.15 6.44 8.15
CA PHE A 392 21.80 5.65 9.33
C PHE A 392 20.50 4.84 9.23
N LEU A 393 19.69 4.98 8.18
CA LEU A 393 18.38 4.33 8.13
C LEU A 393 18.49 2.80 8.19
N TRP A 394 19.22 2.20 7.25
CA TRP A 394 19.34 0.74 7.16
C TRP A 394 20.14 0.12 8.31
N PRO A 395 21.27 0.72 8.76
CA PRO A 395 21.92 0.29 10.00
C PRO A 395 20.96 0.31 11.19
N LEU A 396 20.16 1.37 11.36
CA LEU A 396 19.16 1.45 12.41
C LEU A 396 18.10 0.35 12.26
N VAL A 397 17.59 0.10 11.06
CA VAL A 397 16.64 -0.99 10.79
C VAL A 397 17.22 -2.35 11.17
N VAL A 398 18.48 -2.63 10.86
CA VAL A 398 19.14 -3.89 11.26
C VAL A 398 19.29 -3.99 12.77
N VAL A 399 19.74 -2.92 13.45
CA VAL A 399 19.85 -2.89 14.91
C VAL A 399 18.48 -3.12 15.56
N LEU A 400 17.44 -2.45 15.07
CA LEU A 400 16.07 -2.65 15.54
C LEU A 400 15.57 -4.07 15.24
N ALA A 401 15.90 -4.66 14.10
CA ALA A 401 15.55 -6.04 13.78
C ALA A 401 16.17 -7.01 14.79
N VAL A 402 17.47 -6.90 15.04
CA VAL A 402 18.21 -7.74 16.01
C VAL A 402 17.67 -7.54 17.43
N LEU A 403 17.47 -6.30 17.86
CA LEU A 403 16.90 -6.01 19.18
C LEU A 403 15.47 -6.53 19.32
N SER A 404 14.67 -6.51 18.24
CA SER A 404 13.30 -7.02 18.25
C SER A 404 13.20 -8.52 18.49
N LEU A 405 14.28 -9.28 18.25
CA LEU A 405 14.36 -10.71 18.56
C LEU A 405 14.34 -10.97 20.08
N ARG A 406 14.77 -9.99 20.88
CA ARG A 406 14.77 -10.07 22.35
C ARG A 406 13.51 -9.51 22.99
N LEU A 407 12.64 -8.87 22.20
CA LEU A 407 11.40 -8.28 22.69
C LEU A 407 10.23 -9.25 22.51
N ALA A 408 9.25 -9.14 23.40
CA ALA A 408 7.97 -9.79 23.20
C ALA A 408 7.38 -9.32 21.87
N ALA A 409 7.11 -10.27 20.99
CA ALA A 409 6.51 -10.00 19.69
C ALA A 409 5.15 -9.32 19.86
N PRO A 410 4.79 -8.31 19.03
CA PRO A 410 3.41 -7.85 19.00
C PRO A 410 2.49 -9.06 18.70
N PRO A 411 1.28 -9.10 19.27
CA PRO A 411 0.27 -10.06 18.87
C PRO A 411 0.12 -10.06 17.35
N PHE A 412 0.01 -11.24 16.75
CA PHE A 412 -0.16 -11.38 15.29
C PHE A 412 0.93 -10.69 14.46
N SER A 413 2.14 -10.58 14.99
CA SER A 413 3.25 -9.97 14.25
C SER A 413 3.93 -10.91 13.26
N ARG A 414 3.65 -12.22 13.31
CA ARG A 414 4.24 -13.20 12.39
C ARG A 414 3.99 -12.83 10.92
N PRO A 415 2.78 -12.46 10.47
CA PRO A 415 2.55 -12.04 9.10
C PRO A 415 3.35 -10.78 8.72
N LEU A 416 3.50 -9.81 9.63
CA LEU A 416 4.32 -8.62 9.40
C LEU A 416 5.82 -8.97 9.31
N ARG A 417 6.34 -9.81 10.22
CA ARG A 417 7.75 -10.24 10.22
C ARG A 417 8.10 -11.04 8.97
N TYR A 418 7.32 -12.09 8.68
CA TYR A 418 7.52 -12.91 7.48
C TYR A 418 7.27 -12.08 6.23
N GLY A 419 6.28 -11.20 6.22
CA GLY A 419 5.99 -10.30 5.12
C GLY A 419 7.16 -9.37 4.81
N ILE A 420 7.77 -8.73 5.82
CA ILE A 420 8.97 -7.90 5.64
C ILE A 420 10.13 -8.74 5.08
N ALA A 421 10.40 -9.91 5.66
CA ALA A 421 11.49 -10.78 5.18
C ALA A 421 11.27 -11.25 3.74
N MET A 422 10.04 -11.65 3.40
CA MET A 422 9.68 -12.12 2.07
C MET A 422 9.63 -10.98 1.05
N PHE A 423 9.31 -9.75 1.47
CA PHE A 423 9.43 -8.57 0.63
C PHE A 423 10.89 -8.38 0.17
N PHE A 424 11.86 -8.49 1.09
CA PHE A 424 13.28 -8.44 0.72
C PHE A 424 13.70 -9.66 -0.12
N ALA A 425 13.17 -10.85 0.14
CA ALA A 425 13.43 -12.02 -0.70
C ALA A 425 12.96 -11.81 -2.15
N VAL A 426 11.78 -11.19 -2.34
CA VAL A 426 11.30 -10.81 -3.67
C VAL A 426 12.19 -9.75 -4.30
N ILE A 427 12.69 -8.74 -3.56
CA ILE A 427 13.68 -7.79 -4.12
C ILE A 427 14.94 -8.52 -4.60
N VAL A 428 15.46 -9.47 -3.81
CA VAL A 428 16.61 -10.30 -4.21
C VAL A 428 16.28 -11.06 -5.50
N LEU A 429 15.09 -11.63 -5.62
CA LEU A 429 14.65 -12.25 -6.87
C LEU A 429 14.62 -11.23 -8.04
N LEU A 430 14.08 -10.03 -7.83
CA LEU A 430 14.04 -8.98 -8.85
C LEU A 430 15.44 -8.58 -9.36
N THR A 431 16.47 -8.68 -8.52
CA THR A 431 17.87 -8.40 -8.97
C THR A 431 18.36 -9.36 -10.05
N THR A 432 17.72 -10.52 -10.21
CA THR A 432 18.04 -11.50 -11.26
C THR A 432 17.31 -11.20 -12.59
N LEU A 433 16.34 -10.28 -12.61
CA LEU A 433 15.45 -10.10 -13.76
C LEU A 433 15.99 -9.16 -14.86
N GLY A 434 16.98 -8.28 -14.59
CA GLY A 434 17.58 -7.45 -15.64
C GLY A 434 18.62 -6.44 -15.14
N ALA A 435 19.41 -5.90 -16.08
CA ALA A 435 20.45 -4.89 -15.82
C ALA A 435 19.87 -3.48 -15.60
N ASP A 436 18.72 -3.18 -16.20
CA ASP A 436 18.04 -1.87 -16.08
C ASP A 436 17.52 -1.59 -14.67
N TYR A 437 17.36 -2.63 -13.85
CA TYR A 437 17.03 -2.51 -12.43
C TYR A 437 18.16 -1.85 -11.61
N GLY A 438 19.40 -1.87 -12.11
CA GLY A 438 20.59 -1.33 -11.46
C GLY A 438 21.14 -0.02 -12.06
N ALA A 439 20.63 0.50 -13.18
CA ALA A 439 21.26 1.66 -13.82
C ALA A 439 21.10 2.96 -12.99
N GLY A 440 22.24 3.53 -12.55
CA GLY A 440 22.33 4.88 -11.99
C GLY A 440 22.11 5.03 -10.47
N ARG A 441 22.33 6.25 -9.97
CA ARG A 441 22.27 6.60 -8.54
C ARG A 441 20.89 6.44 -7.89
N PHE A 442 19.83 6.31 -8.70
CA PHE A 442 18.45 6.12 -8.27
C PHE A 442 17.88 4.76 -8.68
N GLY A 443 18.69 3.71 -8.93
CA GLY A 443 18.25 2.43 -9.51
C GLY A 443 16.89 1.91 -9.03
N SER A 444 16.12 1.31 -9.95
CA SER A 444 14.72 0.89 -9.74
C SER A 444 14.52 0.07 -8.45
N LEU A 445 15.45 -0.85 -8.13
CA LEU A 445 15.39 -1.69 -6.92
C LEU A 445 15.47 -0.88 -5.62
N THR A 446 16.29 0.17 -5.60
CA THR A 446 16.36 1.10 -4.47
C THR A 446 15.01 1.78 -4.28
N ARG A 447 14.35 2.23 -5.36
CA ARG A 447 13.02 2.84 -5.26
C ARG A 447 11.93 1.82 -4.87
N VAL A 448 12.02 0.57 -5.31
CA VAL A 448 11.12 -0.52 -4.87
C VAL A 448 11.28 -0.80 -3.37
N THR A 449 12.49 -0.66 -2.82
CA THR A 449 12.72 -0.83 -1.37
C THR A 449 11.96 0.22 -0.54
N LEU A 450 11.63 1.39 -1.11
CA LEU A 450 10.83 2.42 -0.41
C LEU A 450 9.45 1.89 0.00
N GLN A 451 8.90 0.95 -0.77
CA GLN A 451 7.52 0.46 -0.61
C GLN A 451 7.28 -0.21 0.75
N ILE A 452 8.31 -0.81 1.36
CA ILE A 452 8.18 -1.49 2.65
C ILE A 452 8.46 -0.57 3.86
N VAL A 453 9.01 0.63 3.64
CA VAL A 453 9.43 1.54 4.72
C VAL A 453 8.30 1.87 5.71
N PRO A 454 7.06 2.22 5.28
CA PRO A 454 5.98 2.50 6.23
C PRO A 454 5.62 1.27 7.08
N VAL A 455 5.66 0.06 6.49
CA VAL A 455 5.36 -1.20 7.19
C VAL A 455 6.44 -1.51 8.23
N ILE A 456 7.72 -1.29 7.91
CA ILE A 456 8.85 -1.46 8.85
C ILE A 456 8.71 -0.49 10.03
N GLY A 457 8.45 0.79 9.75
CA GLY A 457 8.27 1.81 10.79
C GLY A 457 7.11 1.47 11.74
N PHE A 458 5.98 1.02 11.17
CA PHE A 458 4.83 0.56 11.93
C PHE A 458 5.14 -0.67 12.80
N TYR A 459 5.77 -1.70 12.22
CA TYR A 459 6.15 -2.91 12.94
C TYR A 459 7.08 -2.60 14.12
N PHE A 460 8.12 -1.79 13.93
CA PHE A 460 9.04 -1.45 15.01
C PHE A 460 8.38 -0.59 16.09
N ALA A 461 7.51 0.35 15.74
CA ALA A 461 6.78 1.10 16.75
C ALA A 461 5.91 0.19 17.63
N LEU A 462 5.20 -0.78 17.03
CA LEU A 462 4.43 -1.77 17.78
C LEU A 462 5.30 -2.66 18.67
N ALA A 463 6.51 -3.03 18.22
CA ALA A 463 7.41 -3.90 18.99
C ALA A 463 8.10 -3.17 20.15
N PHE A 464 8.59 -1.94 19.93
CA PHE A 464 9.47 -1.25 20.86
C PHE A 464 8.73 -0.34 21.85
N THR A 465 7.65 0.34 21.43
CA THR A 465 6.97 1.31 22.28
C THR A 465 6.39 0.69 23.57
N PRO A 466 5.71 -0.47 23.56
CA PRO A 466 5.24 -1.10 24.78
C PRO A 466 6.37 -1.44 25.76
N ALA A 467 7.50 -1.93 25.25
CA ALA A 467 8.67 -2.26 26.06
C ALA A 467 9.29 -1.01 26.70
N TRP A 468 9.41 0.07 25.94
CA TRP A 468 9.92 1.35 26.41
C TRP A 468 9.05 1.96 27.52
N CYS A 469 7.72 1.96 27.37
CA CYS A 469 6.82 2.47 28.41
C CYS A 469 6.93 1.67 29.72
N ARG A 470 6.96 0.33 29.65
CA ARG A 470 7.16 -0.51 30.84
C ARG A 470 8.49 -0.25 31.54
N TRP A 471 9.55 -0.01 30.76
CA TRP A 471 10.86 0.33 31.33
C TRP A 471 10.83 1.68 32.07
N LEU A 472 10.17 2.70 31.51
CA LEU A 472 10.00 4.00 32.15
C LEU A 472 9.22 3.90 33.47
N GLU A 473 8.14 3.12 33.50
CA GLU A 473 7.34 2.90 34.71
C GLU A 473 8.15 2.23 35.82
N ARG A 474 8.89 1.15 35.50
CA ARG A 474 9.78 0.48 36.46
C ARG A 474 10.90 1.40 36.96
N SER A 475 11.43 2.24 36.08
CA SER A 475 12.50 3.17 36.44
C SER A 475 12.01 4.27 37.39
N LYS A 476 10.78 4.76 37.20
CA LYS A 476 10.13 5.69 38.14
C LYS A 476 9.87 5.02 39.49
N ALA A 477 9.34 3.80 39.50
CA ALA A 477 9.08 3.06 40.75
C ALA A 477 10.37 2.84 41.57
N ARG A 478 11.49 2.48 40.91
CA ARG A 478 12.80 2.31 41.57
C ARG A 478 13.38 3.62 42.14
N ARG A 479 13.09 4.77 41.52
CA ARG A 479 13.52 6.07 42.05
C ARG A 479 12.72 6.45 43.29
N LEU A 480 11.41 6.20 43.28
CA LEU A 480 10.54 6.45 44.42
C LEU A 480 10.85 5.53 45.61
N SER A 481 11.23 4.27 45.38
CA SER A 481 11.62 3.37 46.47
C SER A 481 12.93 3.77 47.15
N ARG A 482 13.87 4.38 46.41
CA ARG A 482 15.16 4.85 46.95
C ARG A 482 15.07 6.17 47.71
N SER A 483 14.01 6.96 47.51
CA SER A 483 13.79 8.22 48.23
C SER A 483 13.07 8.04 49.57
N VAL A 484 12.74 6.79 49.96
CA VAL A 484 11.98 6.46 51.17
C VAL A 484 12.81 5.67 52.20
N GLU A 485 14.09 5.39 51.90
CA GLU A 485 15.05 4.91 52.90
C GLU A 485 15.75 6.13 53.51
N PRO A 486 15.45 6.50 54.78
CA PRO A 486 16.11 7.60 55.49
C PRO A 486 17.56 7.30 55.88
#